data_AF-A0A9R0JZW4-F1
#
_entry.id   AF-A0A9R0JZW4-F1
#
_cell.length_a   1.000
_cell.length_b   1.000
_cell.length_c   1.000
_cell.angle_alpha   90.00
_cell.angle_beta   90.00
_cell.angle_gamma   90.00
#
_symmetry.space_group_name_H-M   'P 1'
#
loop_
_entity.id
_entity.type
_entity.pdbx_description
1 polymer ?
#
loop_
_entity_poly.entity_id
_entity_poly.type
_entity_poly.pdbx_seq_one_letter_code
_entity_poly.pdbx_strand_id
1 'polypeptide(L)'
;MKILSWNCHGLGNPWSVPALQDWCWRERPEIVFLMETMIDAKVLEKIKNRCGFSNGVCISSVGKSGGMGFRWRDLRVDTISYSKHHYDVNVLDDNNAPLWCAVDIYGWPKQANKHYTWSLMSTLKEACSIPCIMFGDFNEVVSLMEKDGGAIRSERLMDAFRGAIDVCDLRDLGFKGSIFTWKRGTSMTTFVRERLDRFLADDNWCSMFPGFEVRHLPIYCSDHAPILLSIKNNVEREMGDKYFKFESLWLSKEECGVVVADAWGESVGADVPRKLAICAENLTSWAALSFGSIKKKIKMADKHLKVLNEGLMDAVNRDVSGADTLHMLEESYWFARARADELRDGDKNTKYFHHKENQCKAHNKIKGLYDENGDWKEQRADLERLISAYFECLFATSSPTGFQGAMEGLDCLVSDEMNVTLDTEPTGEEVKEALFQMHPNKAPGPDDNAMVAFEGGVGVFGEGDAKDGFSDVWVGRIMDCLSSVSFAFKINPRISGSVIPTRGLRQGDPISPYLFLLCADAFSTLIGKAAREKLIHGAKVCNGAPRVSHLCFSDDSILFARENVQECSVIADIINKYERVSGQNVNLSKTEVAFSKRVSTCEK
;
A
#
# COMPACT_ATOMS: atom_id res chain seq x y z
N MET A 1 -8.13 -2.26 -14.75
CA MET A 1 -8.15 -0.79 -14.87
C MET A 1 -9.60 -0.30 -14.84
N LYS A 2 -9.85 0.89 -14.31
CA LYS A 2 -11.16 1.53 -14.22
C LYS A 2 -11.06 3.03 -14.52
N ILE A 3 -12.06 3.54 -15.25
CA ILE A 3 -12.20 4.95 -15.61
C ILE A 3 -13.55 5.45 -15.09
N LEU A 4 -13.54 6.53 -14.31
CA LEU A 4 -14.75 7.18 -13.80
C LEU A 4 -14.89 8.56 -14.47
N SER A 5 -16.02 8.83 -15.12
CA SER A 5 -16.34 10.18 -15.62
C SER A 5 -17.65 10.66 -15.00
N TRP A 6 -17.69 11.92 -14.58
CA TRP A 6 -18.85 12.49 -13.90
C TRP A 6 -18.97 13.99 -14.14
N ASN A 7 -20.07 14.42 -14.77
CA ASN A 7 -20.51 15.80 -14.69
C ASN A 7 -21.10 16.01 -13.29
N CYS A 8 -20.45 16.82 -12.47
CA CYS A 8 -20.79 16.92 -11.05
C CYS A 8 -21.68 18.13 -10.73
N HIS A 9 -21.97 18.98 -11.73
CA HIS A 9 -22.79 20.19 -11.62
C HIS A 9 -22.55 20.99 -10.32
N GLY A 10 -21.27 21.18 -9.99
CA GLY A 10 -20.79 21.89 -8.81
C GLY A 10 -20.30 21.00 -7.68
N LEU A 11 -19.04 21.20 -7.29
CA LEU A 11 -18.43 20.60 -6.09
C LEU A 11 -18.53 21.49 -4.85
N GLY A 12 -19.23 22.62 -4.94
CA GLY A 12 -19.47 23.51 -3.80
C GLY A 12 -20.55 23.02 -2.83
N ASN A 13 -21.35 22.04 -3.23
CA ASN A 13 -22.35 21.41 -2.37
C ASN A 13 -21.65 20.52 -1.31
N PRO A 14 -22.04 20.58 -0.02
CA PRO A 14 -21.53 19.71 1.04
C PRO A 14 -21.46 18.21 0.69
N TRP A 15 -22.34 17.74 -0.20
CA TRP A 15 -22.48 16.31 -0.53
C TRP A 15 -21.65 15.84 -1.73
N SER A 16 -21.30 16.72 -2.68
CA SER A 16 -20.65 16.32 -3.93
C SER A 16 -19.21 15.83 -3.73
N VAL A 17 -18.46 16.46 -2.83
CA VAL A 17 -17.07 16.06 -2.54
C VAL A 17 -17.01 14.74 -1.75
N PRO A 18 -17.83 14.51 -0.71
CA PRO A 18 -17.94 13.20 -0.07
C PRO A 18 -18.35 12.09 -1.04
N ALA A 19 -19.36 12.31 -1.89
CA ALA A 19 -19.80 11.32 -2.87
C ALA A 19 -18.67 10.95 -3.84
N LEU A 20 -17.93 11.95 -4.31
CA LEU A 20 -16.76 11.74 -5.16
C LEU A 20 -15.65 10.95 -4.46
N GLN A 21 -15.35 11.29 -3.21
CA GLN A 21 -14.35 10.56 -2.43
C GLN A 21 -14.77 9.10 -2.26
N ASP A 22 -16.03 8.85 -1.94
CA ASP A 22 -16.57 7.51 -1.80
C ASP A 22 -16.44 6.69 -3.10
N TRP A 23 -16.82 7.25 -4.26
CA TRP A 23 -16.60 6.58 -5.55
C TRP A 23 -15.13 6.26 -5.80
N CYS A 24 -14.24 7.23 -5.56
CA CYS A 24 -12.80 7.04 -5.72
C CYS A 24 -12.25 5.95 -4.78
N TRP A 25 -12.79 5.82 -3.57
CA TRP A 25 -12.34 4.83 -2.60
C TRP A 25 -12.91 3.45 -2.85
N ARG A 26 -14.21 3.35 -3.17
CA ARG A 26 -14.90 2.08 -3.40
C ARG A 26 -14.50 1.46 -4.72
N GLU A 27 -14.58 2.24 -5.79
CA GLU A 27 -14.33 1.71 -7.12
C GLU A 27 -12.84 1.66 -7.43
N ARG A 28 -12.04 2.48 -6.74
CA ARG A 28 -10.60 2.58 -6.97
C ARG A 28 -10.24 2.85 -8.45
N PRO A 29 -10.86 3.85 -9.12
CA PRO A 29 -10.52 4.19 -10.49
C PRO A 29 -9.08 4.69 -10.62
N GLU A 30 -8.41 4.29 -11.70
CA GLU A 30 -7.07 4.73 -12.07
C GLU A 30 -7.12 6.07 -12.82
N ILE A 31 -8.22 6.35 -13.54
CA ILE A 31 -8.47 7.65 -14.18
C ILE A 31 -9.82 8.20 -13.74
N VAL A 32 -9.88 9.48 -13.38
CA VAL A 32 -11.11 10.18 -12.99
C VAL A 32 -11.24 11.51 -13.71
N PHE A 33 -12.43 11.75 -14.24
CA PHE A 33 -12.80 12.96 -14.95
C PHE A 33 -13.99 13.64 -14.30
N LEU A 34 -13.86 14.94 -14.13
CA LEU A 34 -14.91 15.78 -13.56
C LEU A 34 -15.22 16.93 -14.50
N MET A 35 -16.50 17.11 -14.78
CA MET A 35 -17.03 18.22 -15.57
C MET A 35 -17.93 19.09 -14.68
N GLU A 36 -18.03 20.37 -15.03
CA GLU A 36 -18.76 21.41 -14.29
C GLU A 36 -18.44 21.43 -12.79
N THR A 37 -17.16 21.51 -12.43
CA THR A 37 -16.79 21.54 -11.00
C THR A 37 -17.26 22.80 -10.28
N MET A 38 -17.51 23.91 -11.02
CA MET A 38 -17.94 25.22 -10.52
C MET A 38 -17.10 25.78 -9.37
N ILE A 39 -15.85 25.33 -9.25
CA ILE A 39 -14.90 25.76 -8.22
C ILE A 39 -13.55 26.12 -8.85
N ASP A 40 -12.77 26.90 -8.11
CA ASP A 40 -11.42 27.27 -8.51
C ASP A 40 -10.46 26.06 -8.52
N ALA A 41 -9.53 26.05 -9.47
CA ALA A 41 -8.54 24.99 -9.65
C ALA A 41 -7.71 24.73 -8.38
N LYS A 42 -7.42 25.74 -7.55
CA LYS A 42 -6.69 25.53 -6.28
C LYS A 42 -7.48 24.71 -5.28
N VAL A 43 -8.81 24.87 -5.26
CA VAL A 43 -9.71 24.08 -4.40
C VAL A 43 -9.84 22.67 -4.98
N LEU A 44 -9.93 22.55 -6.30
CA LEU A 44 -10.00 21.27 -6.99
C LEU A 44 -8.72 20.44 -6.77
N GLU A 45 -7.55 21.08 -6.75
CA GLU A 45 -6.27 20.45 -6.39
C GLU A 45 -6.27 19.89 -4.96
N LYS A 46 -6.82 20.63 -3.99
CA LYS A 46 -6.99 20.10 -2.62
C LYS A 46 -7.94 18.90 -2.60
N ILE A 47 -8.99 18.89 -3.42
CA ILE A 47 -9.92 17.76 -3.54
C ILE A 47 -9.21 16.56 -4.22
N LYS A 48 -8.40 16.78 -5.25
CA LYS A 48 -7.59 15.76 -5.93
C LYS A 48 -6.73 14.98 -4.94
N ASN A 49 -5.97 15.69 -4.11
CA ASN A 49 -5.14 15.10 -3.06
C ASN A 49 -5.99 14.35 -2.03
N ARG A 50 -7.17 14.89 -1.66
CA ARG A 50 -8.13 14.20 -0.79
C ARG A 50 -8.77 12.98 -1.44
N CYS A 51 -8.83 12.86 -2.75
CA CYS A 51 -9.31 11.66 -3.43
C CYS A 51 -8.21 10.62 -3.69
N GLY A 52 -6.96 10.89 -3.28
CA GLY A 52 -5.84 9.96 -3.41
C GLY A 52 -5.17 9.97 -4.79
N PHE A 53 -5.23 11.09 -5.49
CA PHE A 53 -4.55 11.30 -6.77
C PHE A 53 -3.43 12.31 -6.59
N SER A 54 -2.20 11.92 -6.91
CA SER A 54 -1.02 12.79 -6.93
C SER A 54 -0.92 13.56 -8.26
N ASN A 55 -1.32 12.91 -9.36
CA ASN A 55 -1.27 13.48 -10.71
C ASN A 55 -2.65 13.94 -11.19
N GLY A 56 -2.67 15.02 -11.97
CA GLY A 56 -3.89 15.57 -12.54
C GLY A 56 -3.74 17.03 -12.95
N VAL A 57 -4.67 17.48 -13.78
CA VAL A 57 -4.78 18.87 -14.26
C VAL A 57 -6.17 19.39 -13.89
N CYS A 58 -6.21 20.61 -13.36
CA CYS A 58 -7.42 21.29 -12.92
C CYS A 58 -7.63 22.58 -13.72
N ILE A 59 -8.82 22.77 -14.29
CA ILE A 59 -9.25 24.01 -14.95
C ILE A 59 -10.23 24.72 -14.02
N SER A 60 -9.99 26.00 -13.72
CA SER A 60 -10.92 26.81 -12.91
C SER A 60 -12.24 27.04 -13.64
N SER A 61 -13.33 27.12 -12.87
CA SER A 61 -14.60 27.64 -13.39
C SER A 61 -14.50 29.14 -13.70
N VAL A 62 -15.39 29.61 -14.59
CA VAL A 62 -15.62 31.04 -14.81
C VAL A 62 -16.96 31.40 -14.18
N GLY A 63 -16.91 32.01 -13.01
CA GLY A 63 -18.11 32.24 -12.19
C GLY A 63 -18.76 30.92 -11.76
N LYS A 64 -20.07 30.76 -12.03
CA LYS A 64 -20.86 29.56 -11.72
C LYS A 64 -20.93 28.54 -12.88
N SER A 65 -20.00 28.59 -13.83
CA SER A 65 -20.03 27.72 -15.00
C SER A 65 -18.65 27.16 -15.34
N GLY A 66 -18.64 25.92 -15.82
CA GLY A 66 -17.42 25.19 -16.20
C GLY A 66 -16.60 24.73 -15.00
N GLY A 67 -15.30 24.59 -15.24
CA GLY A 67 -14.37 23.93 -14.34
C GLY A 67 -14.30 22.43 -14.64
N MET A 68 -13.09 21.92 -14.81
CA MET A 68 -12.83 20.53 -15.17
C MET A 68 -11.65 19.98 -14.38
N GLY A 69 -11.65 18.67 -14.12
CA GLY A 69 -10.55 18.00 -13.46
C GLY A 69 -10.26 16.65 -14.10
N PHE A 70 -9.08 16.52 -14.70
CA PHE A 70 -8.51 15.26 -15.14
C PHE A 70 -7.53 14.79 -14.08
N ARG A 71 -7.62 13.54 -13.61
CA ARG A 71 -6.63 13.00 -12.66
C ARG A 71 -6.42 11.51 -12.84
N TRP A 72 -5.21 11.07 -12.52
CA TRP A 72 -4.81 9.68 -12.68
C TRP A 72 -3.85 9.24 -11.58
N ARG A 73 -3.73 7.93 -11.41
CA ARG A 73 -2.78 7.27 -10.51
C ARG A 73 -2.36 5.94 -11.11
N ASP A 74 -1.21 5.44 -10.67
CA ASP A 74 -0.69 4.13 -11.07
C ASP A 74 -0.59 3.93 -12.60
N LEU A 75 -0.52 5.04 -13.36
CA LEU A 75 -0.45 5.08 -14.82
C LEU A 75 0.54 6.17 -15.24
N ARG A 76 1.27 5.92 -16.34
CA ARG A 76 2.05 6.93 -17.05
C ARG A 76 1.16 7.55 -18.11
N VAL A 77 1.05 8.87 -18.07
CA VAL A 77 0.14 9.63 -18.94
C VAL A 77 0.91 10.81 -19.51
N ASP A 78 0.80 10.99 -20.82
CA ASP A 78 1.29 12.18 -21.52
C ASP A 78 0.10 13.02 -21.98
N THR A 79 0.12 14.32 -21.67
CA THR A 79 -1.00 15.22 -22.00
C THR A 79 -0.78 15.80 -23.38
N ILE A 80 -1.68 15.49 -24.32
CA ILE A 80 -1.58 15.99 -25.69
C ILE A 80 -2.20 17.39 -25.77
N SER A 81 -3.47 17.50 -25.37
CA SER A 81 -4.20 18.76 -25.43
C SER A 81 -5.35 18.80 -24.42
N TYR A 82 -5.75 20.00 -24.02
CA TYR A 82 -6.92 20.18 -23.18
C TYR A 82 -7.58 21.54 -23.43
N SER A 83 -8.86 21.61 -23.14
CA SER A 83 -9.65 22.83 -23.22
C SER A 83 -10.78 22.80 -22.19
N LYS A 84 -11.69 23.77 -22.25
CA LYS A 84 -12.94 23.73 -21.48
C LYS A 84 -13.97 22.72 -22.00
N HIS A 85 -13.66 22.00 -23.09
CA HIS A 85 -14.55 21.03 -23.76
C HIS A 85 -13.92 19.65 -23.92
N HIS A 86 -12.63 19.49 -23.64
CA HIS A 86 -11.98 18.19 -23.70
C HIS A 86 -10.71 18.10 -22.88
N TYR A 87 -10.33 16.86 -22.61
CA TYR A 87 -8.97 16.49 -22.23
C TYR A 87 -8.53 15.29 -23.06
N ASP A 88 -7.37 15.40 -23.70
CA ASP A 88 -6.80 14.39 -24.58
C ASP A 88 -5.43 13.98 -24.07
N VAL A 89 -5.28 12.70 -23.75
CA VAL A 89 -4.05 12.14 -23.18
C VAL A 89 -3.69 10.80 -23.78
N ASN A 90 -2.39 10.53 -23.87
CA ASN A 90 -1.87 9.20 -24.15
C ASN A 90 -1.56 8.47 -22.85
N VAL A 91 -2.04 7.23 -22.73
CA VAL A 91 -1.59 6.30 -21.69
C VAL A 91 -0.39 5.54 -22.23
N LEU A 92 0.72 5.60 -21.50
CA LEU A 92 2.01 5.08 -21.95
C LEU A 92 2.28 3.68 -21.37
N ASP A 93 3.09 2.90 -22.09
CA ASP A 93 3.64 1.63 -21.61
C ASP A 93 4.87 1.84 -20.68
N ASP A 94 5.50 0.74 -20.27
CA ASP A 94 6.68 0.77 -19.40
C ASP A 94 7.92 1.39 -20.07
N ASN A 95 7.94 1.47 -21.39
CA ASN A 95 9.00 2.09 -22.21
C ASN A 95 8.67 3.55 -22.58
N ASN A 96 7.60 4.12 -22.02
CA ASN A 96 7.07 5.45 -22.34
C ASN A 96 6.56 5.60 -23.79
N ALA A 97 6.24 4.50 -24.47
CA ALA A 97 5.59 4.55 -25.77
C ALA A 97 4.05 4.69 -25.60
N PRO A 98 3.35 5.51 -26.41
CA PRO A 98 1.90 5.61 -26.37
C PRO A 98 1.23 4.26 -26.68
N LEU A 99 0.43 3.75 -25.73
CA LEU A 99 -0.26 2.46 -25.87
C LEU A 99 -1.69 2.65 -26.39
N TRP A 100 -2.43 3.60 -25.81
CA TRP A 100 -3.78 3.99 -26.21
C TRP A 100 -4.09 5.40 -25.70
N CYS A 101 -5.09 6.04 -26.30
CA CYS A 101 -5.48 7.42 -26.04
C CYS A 101 -6.82 7.47 -25.29
N ALA A 102 -6.91 8.32 -24.27
CA ALA A 102 -8.12 8.61 -23.52
C ALA A 102 -8.54 10.07 -23.73
N VAL A 103 -9.75 10.26 -24.28
CA VAL A 103 -10.31 11.58 -24.54
C VAL A 103 -11.58 11.78 -23.73
N ASP A 104 -11.58 12.73 -22.81
CA ASP A 104 -12.81 13.21 -22.18
C ASP A 104 -13.42 14.34 -22.99
N ILE A 105 -14.73 14.32 -23.16
CA ILE A 105 -15.51 15.28 -23.93
C ILE A 105 -16.57 15.89 -23.01
N TYR A 106 -16.57 17.22 -22.94
CA TYR A 106 -17.67 18.03 -22.42
C TYR A 106 -18.28 18.84 -23.58
N GLY A 107 -19.25 18.23 -24.24
CA GLY A 107 -19.90 18.74 -25.45
C GLY A 107 -20.67 20.03 -25.20
N TRP A 108 -20.85 20.83 -26.26
CA TRP A 108 -21.59 22.09 -26.15
C TRP A 108 -23.08 21.83 -25.84
N PRO A 109 -23.65 22.45 -24.79
CA PRO A 109 -25.05 22.19 -24.41
C PRO A 109 -26.07 22.89 -25.33
N LYS A 110 -25.69 24.03 -25.93
CA LYS A 110 -26.58 24.80 -26.82
C LYS A 110 -26.72 24.12 -28.17
N GLN A 111 -27.97 23.89 -28.61
CA GLN A 111 -28.29 23.28 -29.91
C GLN A 111 -27.54 23.90 -31.09
N ALA A 112 -27.48 25.24 -31.17
CA ALA A 112 -26.78 25.95 -32.25
C ALA A 112 -25.28 25.61 -32.35
N ASN A 113 -24.68 25.15 -31.25
CA ASN A 113 -23.24 24.93 -31.11
C ASN A 113 -22.85 23.44 -31.13
N LYS A 114 -23.81 22.53 -31.30
CA LYS A 114 -23.56 21.07 -31.29
C LYS A 114 -22.54 20.61 -32.32
N HIS A 115 -22.50 21.27 -33.47
CA HIS A 115 -21.54 20.99 -34.55
C HIS A 115 -20.08 21.17 -34.12
N TYR A 116 -19.80 22.00 -33.12
CA TYR A 116 -18.45 22.13 -32.55
C TYR A 116 -18.01 20.86 -31.80
N THR A 117 -18.93 20.14 -31.13
CA THR A 117 -18.63 18.85 -30.51
C THR A 117 -18.20 17.84 -31.57
N TRP A 118 -18.94 17.74 -32.67
CA TRP A 118 -18.66 16.79 -33.77
C TRP A 118 -17.32 17.08 -34.46
N SER A 119 -17.07 18.37 -34.72
CA SER A 119 -15.81 18.82 -35.32
C SER A 119 -14.62 18.54 -34.41
N LEU A 120 -14.79 18.74 -33.10
CA LEU A 120 -13.77 18.43 -32.09
C LEU A 120 -13.46 16.93 -32.05
N MET A 121 -14.48 16.07 -32.00
CA MET A 121 -14.30 14.61 -32.03
C MET A 121 -13.52 14.18 -33.28
N SER A 122 -13.93 14.68 -34.46
CA SER A 122 -13.28 14.34 -35.73
C SER A 122 -11.82 14.79 -35.74
N THR A 123 -11.54 16.02 -35.32
CA THR A 123 -10.17 16.57 -35.25
C THR A 123 -9.27 15.75 -34.32
N LEU A 124 -9.76 15.40 -33.13
CA LEU A 124 -9.00 14.60 -32.15
C LEU A 124 -8.77 13.18 -32.65
N LYS A 125 -9.77 12.57 -33.29
CA LYS A 125 -9.64 11.21 -33.85
C LYS A 125 -8.70 11.16 -35.05
N GLU A 126 -8.77 12.14 -35.96
CA GLU A 126 -7.86 12.26 -37.11
C GLU A 126 -6.39 12.42 -36.67
N ALA A 127 -6.16 13.11 -35.55
CA ALA A 127 -4.82 13.27 -34.97
C ALA A 127 -4.33 12.01 -34.20
N CYS A 128 -5.20 11.03 -33.96
CA CYS A 128 -4.93 9.87 -33.11
C CYS A 128 -4.78 8.58 -33.92
N SER A 129 -3.54 8.09 -34.05
CA SER A 129 -3.20 6.86 -34.78
C SER A 129 -3.14 5.60 -33.89
N ILE A 130 -3.44 5.72 -32.60
CA ILE A 130 -3.42 4.63 -31.62
C ILE A 130 -4.84 4.27 -31.17
N PRO A 131 -5.06 3.12 -30.50
CA PRO A 131 -6.38 2.75 -29.97
C PRO A 131 -6.97 3.87 -29.11
N CYS A 132 -8.21 4.28 -29.37
CA CYS A 132 -8.80 5.48 -28.77
C CYS A 132 -10.12 5.17 -28.08
N ILE A 133 -10.32 5.78 -26.91
CA ILE A 133 -11.60 5.84 -26.21
C ILE A 133 -11.97 7.30 -25.92
N MET A 134 -13.18 7.70 -26.30
CA MET A 134 -13.79 8.98 -26.00
C MET A 134 -14.95 8.82 -25.01
N PHE A 135 -15.04 9.63 -23.98
CA PHE A 135 -16.12 9.51 -22.99
C PHE A 135 -16.43 10.84 -22.30
N GLY A 136 -17.50 10.86 -21.51
CA GLY A 136 -17.96 12.07 -20.80
C GLY A 136 -19.34 12.48 -21.26
N ASP A 137 -19.66 13.76 -21.06
CA ASP A 137 -20.96 14.36 -21.35
C ASP A 137 -20.98 14.98 -22.75
N PHE A 138 -21.60 14.29 -23.71
CA PHE A 138 -21.72 14.78 -25.10
C PHE A 138 -22.88 15.78 -25.25
N ASN A 139 -23.70 15.93 -24.20
CA ASN A 139 -24.92 16.74 -24.14
C ASN A 139 -25.96 16.37 -25.24
N GLU A 140 -25.87 15.20 -25.87
CA GLU A 140 -26.78 14.79 -26.95
C GLU A 140 -27.13 13.29 -26.88
N VAL A 141 -28.33 12.95 -27.36
CA VAL A 141 -28.85 11.58 -27.44
C VAL A 141 -28.70 11.02 -28.86
N VAL A 142 -28.56 9.70 -29.01
CA VAL A 142 -28.48 9.05 -30.35
C VAL A 142 -29.83 8.53 -30.85
N SER A 143 -30.82 8.43 -29.95
CA SER A 143 -32.16 7.91 -30.23
C SER A 143 -33.20 8.53 -29.29
N LEU A 144 -34.45 8.62 -29.74
CA LEU A 144 -35.57 9.03 -28.87
C LEU A 144 -35.76 8.11 -27.67
N MET A 145 -35.32 6.85 -27.74
CA MET A 145 -35.37 5.92 -26.60
C MET A 145 -34.47 6.36 -25.43
N GLU A 146 -33.48 7.20 -25.70
CA GLU A 146 -32.58 7.76 -24.69
C GLU A 146 -33.15 9.03 -24.04
N LYS A 147 -34.40 9.39 -24.34
CA LYS A 147 -35.07 10.58 -23.81
C LYS A 147 -36.47 10.25 -23.31
N ASP A 148 -36.78 10.75 -22.12
CA ASP A 148 -38.10 10.68 -21.50
C ASP A 148 -38.52 12.09 -21.03
N GLY A 149 -39.75 12.48 -21.34
CA GLY A 149 -40.31 13.81 -21.05
C GLY A 149 -39.74 14.98 -21.89
N GLY A 150 -40.40 16.14 -21.76
CA GLY A 150 -40.02 17.38 -22.44
C GLY A 150 -40.31 17.40 -23.96
N ALA A 151 -39.73 18.37 -24.67
CA ALA A 151 -39.90 18.51 -26.12
C ALA A 151 -39.17 17.40 -26.88
N ILE A 152 -39.77 16.92 -27.98
CA ILE A 152 -39.16 15.90 -28.86
C ILE A 152 -37.82 16.42 -29.38
N ARG A 153 -36.78 15.60 -29.26
CA ARG A 153 -35.43 15.94 -29.75
C ARG A 153 -35.41 15.91 -31.28
N SER A 154 -34.68 16.84 -31.90
CA SER A 154 -34.60 16.93 -33.36
C SER A 154 -33.85 15.73 -33.95
N GLU A 155 -34.48 15.00 -34.87
CA GLU A 155 -33.87 13.86 -35.57
C GLU A 155 -32.56 14.25 -36.26
N ARG A 156 -32.53 15.43 -36.88
CA ARG A 156 -31.32 15.96 -37.54
C ARG A 156 -30.12 16.08 -36.59
N LEU A 157 -30.33 16.40 -35.31
CA LEU A 157 -29.23 16.48 -34.33
C LEU A 157 -28.76 15.09 -33.91
N MET A 158 -29.69 14.14 -33.74
CA MET A 158 -29.38 12.75 -33.41
C MET A 158 -28.65 12.07 -34.58
N ASP A 159 -29.10 12.30 -35.82
CA ASP A 159 -28.40 11.89 -37.05
C ASP A 159 -26.99 12.48 -37.13
N ALA A 160 -26.84 13.78 -36.82
CA ALA A 160 -25.53 14.42 -36.84
C ALA A 160 -24.59 13.83 -35.77
N PHE A 161 -25.11 13.47 -34.59
CA PHE A 161 -24.31 12.81 -33.57
C PHE A 161 -23.93 11.39 -34.00
N ARG A 162 -24.88 10.59 -34.49
CA ARG A 162 -24.61 9.26 -35.06
C ARG A 162 -23.55 9.32 -36.16
N GLY A 163 -23.68 10.27 -37.08
CA GLY A 163 -22.70 10.51 -38.13
C GLY A 163 -21.33 10.92 -37.60
N ALA A 164 -21.24 11.69 -36.52
CA ALA A 164 -19.96 12.03 -35.89
C ALA A 164 -19.27 10.81 -35.25
N ILE A 165 -20.06 9.92 -34.63
CA ILE A 165 -19.59 8.64 -34.09
C ILE A 165 -19.05 7.76 -35.22
N ASP A 166 -19.82 7.64 -36.31
CA ASP A 166 -19.46 6.84 -37.49
C ASP A 166 -18.20 7.37 -38.18
N VAL A 167 -18.09 8.70 -38.39
CA VAL A 167 -16.89 9.34 -38.98
C VAL A 167 -15.63 9.11 -38.15
N CYS A 168 -15.77 8.96 -36.83
CA CYS A 168 -14.65 8.68 -35.94
C CYS A 168 -14.33 7.18 -35.82
N ASP A 169 -15.05 6.30 -36.53
CA ASP A 169 -14.99 4.84 -36.38
C ASP A 169 -15.14 4.38 -34.92
N LEU A 170 -15.99 5.07 -34.16
CA LEU A 170 -16.24 4.77 -32.76
C LEU A 170 -17.55 3.97 -32.61
N ARG A 171 -17.64 3.19 -31.55
CA ARG A 171 -18.88 2.53 -31.15
C ARG A 171 -19.21 2.80 -29.69
N ASP A 172 -20.50 2.91 -29.39
CA ASP A 172 -20.99 2.98 -28.00
C ASP A 172 -20.73 1.63 -27.30
N LEU A 173 -20.05 1.69 -26.16
CA LEU A 173 -19.66 0.49 -25.39
C LEU A 173 -20.84 -0.13 -24.61
N GLY A 174 -22.03 0.47 -24.69
CA GLY A 174 -23.20 0.05 -23.93
C GLY A 174 -23.03 0.34 -22.43
N PHE A 175 -23.93 -0.21 -21.62
CA PHE A 175 -23.94 0.02 -20.18
C PHE A 175 -24.77 -1.02 -19.41
N LYS A 176 -24.55 -1.09 -18.10
CA LYS A 176 -25.43 -1.73 -17.12
C LYS A 176 -25.99 -0.69 -16.15
N GLY A 177 -27.28 -0.79 -15.87
CA GLY A 177 -28.01 0.15 -15.00
C GLY A 177 -29.03 0.98 -15.78
N SER A 178 -29.43 2.11 -15.21
CA SER A 178 -30.39 3.02 -15.84
C SER A 178 -29.87 3.53 -17.18
N ILE A 179 -30.73 3.60 -18.19
CA ILE A 179 -30.40 4.25 -19.47
C ILE A 179 -30.11 5.74 -19.30
N PHE A 180 -30.83 6.39 -18.39
CA PHE A 180 -30.71 7.84 -18.20
C PHE A 180 -29.52 8.18 -17.32
N THR A 181 -28.67 9.07 -17.83
CA THR A 181 -27.53 9.62 -17.09
C THR A 181 -27.79 11.03 -16.61
N TRP A 182 -28.82 11.71 -17.11
CA TRP A 182 -29.20 13.06 -16.71
C TRP A 182 -30.69 13.14 -16.35
N LYS A 183 -31.04 13.96 -15.35
CA LYS A 183 -32.44 14.26 -15.00
C LYS A 183 -32.64 15.71 -14.57
N ARG A 184 -33.80 16.29 -14.93
CA ARG A 184 -34.24 17.61 -14.49
C ARG A 184 -35.74 17.64 -14.22
N GLY A 185 -36.14 18.51 -13.29
CA GLY A 185 -37.54 18.74 -12.93
C GLY A 185 -37.92 17.98 -11.66
N THR A 186 -38.86 18.56 -10.91
CA THR A 186 -39.33 18.02 -9.62
C THR A 186 -40.81 17.64 -9.66
N SER A 187 -41.52 17.94 -10.76
CA SER A 187 -42.92 17.58 -10.96
C SER A 187 -43.07 16.67 -12.17
N MET A 188 -44.10 15.81 -12.18
CA MET A 188 -44.44 14.93 -13.31
C MET A 188 -44.55 15.66 -14.65
N THR A 189 -44.97 16.94 -14.66
CA THR A 189 -45.12 17.74 -15.87
C THR A 189 -43.84 18.41 -16.35
N THR A 190 -42.82 18.53 -15.49
CA THR A 190 -41.53 19.16 -15.80
C THR A 190 -40.36 18.17 -15.79
N PHE A 191 -40.63 16.91 -15.44
CA PHE A 191 -39.64 15.85 -15.33
C PHE A 191 -39.14 15.44 -16.72
N VAL A 192 -37.83 15.51 -16.91
CA VAL A 192 -37.14 15.14 -18.13
C VAL A 192 -35.92 14.31 -17.76
N ARG A 193 -35.67 13.21 -18.47
CA ARG A 193 -34.48 12.38 -18.30
C ARG A 193 -33.85 12.07 -19.65
N GLU A 194 -32.53 12.07 -19.71
CA GLU A 194 -31.77 11.87 -20.96
C GLU A 194 -30.51 11.02 -20.72
N ARG A 195 -30.03 10.31 -21.75
CA ARG A 195 -28.69 9.70 -21.75
C ARG A 195 -27.70 10.61 -22.48
N LEU A 196 -26.98 11.41 -21.72
CA LEU A 196 -26.02 12.39 -22.26
C LEU A 196 -24.57 11.91 -22.12
N ASP A 197 -24.29 11.08 -21.11
CA ASP A 197 -22.96 10.60 -20.76
C ASP A 197 -22.73 9.20 -21.31
N ARG A 198 -21.59 8.97 -21.98
CA ARG A 198 -21.28 7.66 -22.58
C ARG A 198 -19.78 7.39 -22.71
N PHE A 199 -19.42 6.13 -22.95
CA PHE A 199 -18.10 5.71 -23.43
C PHE A 199 -18.23 5.23 -24.87
N LEU A 200 -17.39 5.78 -25.75
CA LEU A 200 -17.26 5.46 -27.17
C LEU A 200 -15.82 5.00 -27.41
N ALA A 201 -15.59 3.89 -28.09
CA ALA A 201 -14.22 3.46 -28.43
C ALA A 201 -14.14 2.90 -29.84
N ASP A 202 -12.94 2.90 -30.42
CA ASP A 202 -12.70 2.19 -31.68
C ASP A 202 -12.51 0.68 -31.45
N ASP A 203 -12.57 -0.09 -32.54
CA ASP A 203 -12.46 -1.55 -32.48
C ASP A 203 -11.05 -2.01 -32.02
N ASN A 204 -10.01 -1.20 -32.24
CA ASN A 204 -8.66 -1.50 -31.77
C ASN A 204 -8.59 -1.43 -30.24
N TRP A 205 -9.24 -0.44 -29.64
CA TRP A 205 -9.32 -0.30 -28.18
C TRP A 205 -10.17 -1.44 -27.59
N CYS A 206 -11.29 -1.78 -28.23
CA CYS A 206 -12.13 -2.91 -27.80
C CYS A 206 -11.37 -4.25 -27.87
N SER A 207 -10.53 -4.44 -28.88
CA SER A 207 -9.68 -5.63 -29.04
C SER A 207 -8.58 -5.71 -28.00
N MET A 208 -8.03 -4.56 -27.59
CA MET A 208 -7.06 -4.47 -26.49
C MET A 208 -7.67 -4.84 -25.14
N PHE A 209 -8.95 -4.54 -24.93
CA PHE A 209 -9.64 -4.73 -23.65
C PHE A 209 -10.95 -5.51 -23.77
N PRO A 210 -10.95 -6.78 -24.20
CA PRO A 210 -12.18 -7.53 -24.49
C PRO A 210 -13.09 -7.77 -23.26
N GLY A 211 -12.55 -7.64 -22.05
CA GLY A 211 -13.27 -7.81 -20.78
C GLY A 211 -13.85 -6.52 -20.18
N PHE A 212 -14.17 -5.52 -21.00
CA PHE A 212 -14.71 -4.25 -20.52
C PHE A 212 -16.17 -4.36 -20.04
N GLU A 213 -16.54 -3.52 -19.07
CA GLU A 213 -17.91 -3.36 -18.59
C GLU A 213 -18.15 -1.90 -18.19
N VAL A 214 -19.19 -1.27 -18.75
CA VAL A 214 -19.64 0.07 -18.37
C VAL A 214 -20.83 -0.02 -17.42
N ARG A 215 -20.82 0.78 -16.34
CA ARG A 215 -21.91 0.91 -15.37
C ARG A 215 -22.32 2.36 -15.22
N HIS A 216 -23.62 2.64 -15.29
CA HIS A 216 -24.16 3.93 -14.85
C HIS A 216 -24.45 3.84 -13.35
N LEU A 217 -23.79 4.70 -12.56
CA LEU A 217 -23.99 4.75 -11.12
C LEU A 217 -25.24 5.59 -10.79
N PRO A 218 -25.87 5.39 -9.61
CA PRO A 218 -27.06 6.14 -9.25
C PRO A 218 -26.82 7.66 -9.23
N ILE A 219 -27.79 8.43 -9.77
CA ILE A 219 -27.82 9.89 -9.67
C ILE A 219 -28.14 10.25 -8.21
N TYR A 220 -27.28 11.09 -7.62
CA TYR A 220 -27.30 11.40 -6.19
C TYR A 220 -27.28 12.91 -5.92
N CYS A 221 -26.12 13.56 -6.04
CA CYS A 221 -25.91 14.97 -5.64
C CYS A 221 -25.75 15.93 -6.83
N SER A 222 -25.88 15.40 -8.04
CA SER A 222 -25.86 16.12 -9.31
C SER A 222 -27.10 15.71 -10.09
N ASP A 223 -27.46 16.47 -11.11
CA ASP A 223 -28.41 16.07 -12.15
C ASP A 223 -27.85 14.98 -13.06
N HIS A 224 -26.54 14.72 -13.04
CA HIS A 224 -25.87 13.65 -13.79
C HIS A 224 -25.46 12.44 -12.94
N ALA A 225 -25.50 11.27 -13.57
CA ALA A 225 -25.01 9.99 -13.10
C ALA A 225 -23.50 9.89 -13.36
N PRO A 226 -22.70 9.48 -12.39
CA PRO A 226 -21.33 9.06 -12.68
C PRO A 226 -21.35 7.80 -13.55
N ILE A 227 -20.53 7.77 -14.59
CA ILE A 227 -20.34 6.61 -15.46
C ILE A 227 -18.98 5.96 -15.18
N LEU A 228 -18.95 4.63 -15.07
CA LEU A 228 -17.77 3.87 -14.69
C LEU A 228 -17.48 2.76 -15.69
N LEU A 229 -16.33 2.83 -16.34
CA LEU A 229 -15.75 1.74 -17.12
C LEU A 229 -14.87 0.87 -16.23
N SER A 230 -15.02 -0.45 -16.34
CA SER A 230 -14.21 -1.44 -15.65
C SER A 230 -13.64 -2.44 -16.64
N ILE A 231 -12.33 -2.53 -16.72
CA ILE A 231 -11.61 -3.51 -17.53
C ILE A 231 -11.19 -4.65 -16.61
N LYS A 232 -11.78 -5.82 -16.82
CA LYS A 232 -11.38 -7.04 -16.13
C LYS A 232 -10.09 -7.54 -16.77
N ASN A 233 -8.99 -7.48 -16.03
CA ASN A 233 -7.81 -8.24 -16.43
C ASN A 233 -8.15 -9.71 -16.24
N ASN A 234 -7.95 -10.55 -17.27
CA ASN A 234 -8.03 -12.02 -17.21
C ASN A 234 -6.94 -12.64 -16.31
N VAL A 235 -6.29 -11.85 -15.45
CA VAL A 235 -5.58 -12.41 -14.31
C VAL A 235 -6.66 -12.88 -13.37
N GLU A 236 -6.93 -14.18 -13.38
CA GLU A 236 -7.65 -14.86 -12.32
C GLU A 236 -7.22 -14.23 -10.99
N ARG A 237 -8.15 -13.51 -10.35
CA ARG A 237 -7.97 -13.20 -8.95
C ARG A 237 -8.08 -14.53 -8.23
N GLU A 238 -6.95 -15.22 -8.12
CA GLU A 238 -6.80 -16.20 -7.06
C GLU A 238 -7.13 -15.46 -5.77
N MET A 239 -8.27 -15.78 -5.19
CA MET A 239 -8.55 -15.44 -3.81
C MET A 239 -7.44 -16.11 -3.00
N GLY A 240 -6.43 -15.33 -2.61
CA GLY A 240 -5.52 -15.72 -1.55
C GLY A 240 -6.34 -16.06 -0.31
N ASP A 241 -5.86 -17.02 0.47
CA ASP A 241 -6.49 -17.38 1.74
C ASP A 241 -6.64 -16.12 2.59
N LYS A 242 -7.85 -15.90 3.12
CA LYS A 242 -8.13 -14.76 3.99
C LYS A 242 -7.48 -15.03 5.34
N TYR A 243 -6.34 -14.41 5.60
CA TYR A 243 -5.76 -14.39 6.93
C TYR A 243 -6.55 -13.43 7.83
N PHE A 244 -6.59 -13.76 9.12
CA PHE A 244 -7.11 -12.86 10.13
C PHE A 244 -6.29 -11.56 10.15
N LYS A 245 -6.98 -10.43 10.06
CA LYS A 245 -6.38 -9.10 10.23
C LYS A 245 -7.21 -8.36 11.26
N PHE A 246 -6.57 -7.98 12.37
CA PHE A 246 -7.18 -7.11 13.34
C PHE A 246 -7.30 -5.70 12.75
N GLU A 247 -8.51 -5.16 12.71
CA GLU A 247 -8.74 -3.78 12.27
C GLU A 247 -8.78 -2.88 13.51
N SER A 248 -7.96 -1.81 13.50
CA SER A 248 -7.85 -0.87 14.64
C SER A 248 -9.22 -0.29 15.05
N LEU A 249 -10.13 -0.18 14.08
CA LEU A 249 -11.51 0.22 14.24
C LEU A 249 -12.31 -0.62 15.24
N TRP A 250 -12.00 -1.91 15.40
CA TRP A 250 -12.73 -2.75 16.33
C TRP A 250 -12.68 -2.17 17.76
N LEU A 251 -11.59 -1.50 18.11
CA LEU A 251 -11.40 -0.77 19.37
C LEU A 251 -12.34 0.43 19.58
N SER A 252 -13.05 0.90 18.54
CA SER A 252 -14.06 1.97 18.64
C SER A 252 -15.37 1.51 19.29
N LYS A 253 -15.53 0.20 19.48
CA LYS A 253 -16.67 -0.42 20.12
C LYS A 253 -16.23 -1.02 21.45
N GLU A 254 -16.88 -0.61 22.54
CA GLU A 254 -16.62 -1.17 23.88
C GLU A 254 -16.82 -2.69 23.90
N GLU A 255 -17.71 -3.21 23.05
CA GLU A 255 -17.98 -4.64 22.88
C GLU A 255 -16.77 -5.43 22.36
N CYS A 256 -15.81 -4.78 21.67
CA CYS A 256 -14.57 -5.45 21.25
C CYS A 256 -13.74 -5.93 22.44
N GLY A 257 -13.66 -5.11 23.51
CA GLY A 257 -12.95 -5.47 24.73
C GLY A 257 -13.60 -6.66 25.43
N VAL A 258 -14.93 -6.73 25.40
CA VAL A 258 -15.71 -7.86 25.96
C VAL A 258 -15.42 -9.14 25.18
N VAL A 259 -15.44 -9.10 23.84
CA VAL A 259 -15.16 -10.29 23.00
C VAL A 259 -13.74 -10.83 23.24
N VAL A 260 -12.76 -9.94 23.43
CA VAL A 260 -11.39 -10.33 23.78
C VAL A 260 -11.36 -10.96 25.19
N ALA A 261 -11.99 -10.33 26.19
CA ALA A 261 -12.02 -10.86 27.55
C ALA A 261 -12.68 -12.24 27.61
N ASP A 262 -13.82 -12.42 26.94
CA ASP A 262 -14.56 -13.68 26.87
C ASP A 262 -13.73 -14.76 26.17
N ALA A 263 -13.10 -14.45 25.03
CA ALA A 263 -12.24 -15.39 24.32
C ALA A 263 -11.05 -15.86 25.19
N TRP A 264 -10.45 -14.99 26.00
CA TRP A 264 -9.38 -15.36 26.94
C TRP A 264 -9.90 -16.15 28.14
N GLY A 265 -11.13 -15.89 28.59
CA GLY A 265 -11.80 -16.63 29.66
C GLY A 265 -12.23 -18.04 29.24
N GLU A 266 -12.67 -18.23 28.00
CA GLU A 266 -13.05 -19.53 27.43
C GLU A 266 -11.85 -20.45 27.16
N SER A 267 -10.65 -19.87 27.08
CA SER A 267 -9.41 -20.57 26.74
C SER A 267 -8.43 -20.68 27.91
N VAL A 268 -8.94 -20.62 29.15
CA VAL A 268 -8.13 -20.81 30.37
C VAL A 268 -7.44 -22.19 30.33
N GLY A 269 -6.12 -22.20 30.56
CA GLY A 269 -5.28 -23.40 30.47
C GLY A 269 -4.71 -23.71 29.08
N ALA A 270 -5.16 -23.03 28.01
CA ALA A 270 -4.56 -23.15 26.69
C ALA A 270 -3.26 -22.33 26.57
N ASP A 271 -2.39 -22.74 25.64
CA ASP A 271 -1.20 -21.96 25.29
C ASP A 271 -1.58 -20.64 24.58
N VAL A 272 -0.66 -19.68 24.58
CA VAL A 272 -0.90 -18.34 24.01
C VAL A 272 -1.30 -18.39 22.52
N PRO A 273 -0.67 -19.21 21.65
CA PRO A 273 -1.07 -19.33 20.24
C PRO A 273 -2.53 -19.77 20.08
N ARG A 274 -2.98 -20.77 20.86
CA ARG A 274 -4.37 -21.23 20.80
C ARG A 274 -5.35 -20.17 21.29
N LYS A 275 -5.00 -19.43 22.35
CA LYS A 275 -5.81 -18.30 22.85
C LYS A 275 -5.97 -17.21 21.78
N LEU A 276 -4.90 -16.85 21.10
CA LEU A 276 -4.91 -15.86 20.01
C LEU A 276 -5.77 -16.33 18.82
N ALA A 277 -5.72 -17.61 18.47
CA ALA A 277 -6.55 -18.17 17.41
C ALA A 277 -8.05 -18.11 17.74
N ILE A 278 -8.43 -18.44 18.98
CA ILE A 278 -9.82 -18.38 19.45
C ILE A 278 -10.31 -16.93 19.45
N CYS A 279 -9.49 -16.00 19.94
CA CYS A 279 -9.79 -14.57 19.86
C CYS A 279 -10.03 -14.10 18.43
N ALA A 280 -9.14 -14.49 17.50
CA ALA A 280 -9.25 -14.11 16.11
C ALA A 280 -10.58 -14.57 15.48
N GLU A 281 -11.01 -15.79 15.79
CA GLU A 281 -12.28 -16.35 15.34
C GLU A 281 -13.49 -15.60 15.93
N ASN A 282 -13.47 -15.36 17.25
CA ASN A 282 -14.55 -14.65 17.96
C ASN A 282 -14.69 -13.19 17.48
N LEU A 283 -13.56 -12.48 17.33
CA LEU A 283 -13.55 -11.12 16.79
C LEU A 283 -14.03 -11.07 15.34
N THR A 284 -13.63 -12.03 14.51
CA THR A 284 -14.09 -12.11 13.10
C THR A 284 -15.60 -12.29 13.03
N SER A 285 -16.14 -13.17 13.87
CA SER A 285 -17.58 -13.47 13.94
C SER A 285 -18.37 -12.26 14.45
N TRP A 286 -17.92 -11.63 15.53
CA TRP A 286 -18.51 -10.41 16.07
C TRP A 286 -18.45 -9.25 15.05
N ALA A 287 -17.31 -9.03 14.39
CA ALA A 287 -17.16 -7.97 13.41
C ALA A 287 -18.11 -8.17 12.20
N ALA A 288 -18.32 -9.41 11.76
CA ALA A 288 -19.26 -9.73 10.70
C ALA A 288 -20.72 -9.39 11.09
N LEU A 289 -21.11 -9.54 12.35
CA LEU A 289 -22.44 -9.21 12.86
C LEU A 289 -22.59 -7.70 13.08
N SER A 290 -21.64 -7.09 13.78
CA SER A 290 -21.65 -5.68 14.17
C SER A 290 -21.51 -4.74 12.97
N PHE A 291 -20.63 -5.06 12.01
CA PHE A 291 -20.34 -4.20 10.85
C PHE A 291 -20.92 -4.72 9.52
N GLY A 292 -21.30 -6.00 9.42
CA GLY A 292 -21.93 -6.57 8.22
C GLY A 292 -23.36 -6.06 7.99
N SER A 293 -24.08 -5.70 9.05
CA SER A 293 -25.43 -5.09 8.95
C SER A 293 -25.41 -3.73 8.25
N ILE A 294 -24.35 -2.93 8.46
CA ILE A 294 -24.17 -1.61 7.84
C ILE A 294 -23.90 -1.75 6.34
N LYS A 295 -23.01 -2.67 5.95
CA LYS A 295 -22.74 -2.98 4.53
C LYS A 295 -24.00 -3.47 3.79
N LYS A 296 -24.85 -4.28 4.45
CA LYS A 296 -26.14 -4.72 3.90
C LYS A 296 -27.13 -3.56 3.74
N LYS A 297 -27.23 -2.65 4.72
CA LYS A 297 -28.10 -1.46 4.65
C LYS A 297 -27.74 -0.54 3.49
N ILE A 298 -26.45 -0.28 3.26
CA ILE A 298 -25.97 0.50 2.12
C ILE A 298 -26.38 -0.15 0.79
N LYS A 299 -26.18 -1.46 0.64
CA LYS A 299 -26.53 -2.20 -0.57
C LYS A 299 -28.05 -2.20 -0.86
N MET A 300 -28.88 -2.25 0.18
CA MET A 300 -30.35 -2.16 0.04
C MET A 300 -30.78 -0.76 -0.38
N ALA A 301 -30.21 0.29 0.22
CA ALA A 301 -30.46 1.68 -0.17
C ALA A 301 -30.04 1.95 -1.63
N ASP A 302 -28.86 1.46 -2.05
CA ASP A 302 -28.38 1.53 -3.44
C ASP A 302 -29.37 0.86 -4.42
N LYS A 303 -29.90 -0.31 -4.05
CA LYS A 303 -30.87 -1.04 -4.89
C LYS A 303 -32.19 -0.27 -5.02
N HIS A 304 -32.69 0.34 -3.94
CA HIS A 304 -33.92 1.14 -3.99
C HIS A 304 -33.75 2.44 -4.79
N LEU A 305 -32.63 3.14 -4.61
CA LEU A 305 -32.31 4.33 -5.43
C LEU A 305 -32.23 3.98 -6.92
N LYS A 306 -31.68 2.81 -7.25
CA LYS A 306 -31.63 2.32 -8.63
C LYS A 306 -33.02 2.09 -9.20
N VAL A 307 -33.92 1.40 -8.48
CA VAL A 307 -35.30 1.17 -8.92
C VAL A 307 -36.07 2.48 -9.12
N LEU A 308 -35.90 3.47 -8.23
CA LEU A 308 -36.54 4.77 -8.37
C LEU A 308 -35.98 5.58 -9.56
N ASN A 309 -34.66 5.51 -9.80
CA ASN A 309 -34.05 6.14 -10.96
C ASN A 309 -34.45 5.46 -12.29
N GLU A 310 -34.72 4.14 -12.26
CA GLU A 310 -35.13 3.31 -13.40
C GLU A 310 -36.66 3.26 -13.61
N GLY A 311 -37.46 3.72 -12.64
CA GLY A 311 -38.91 3.60 -12.62
C GLY A 311 -39.59 4.18 -13.86
N LEU A 312 -40.22 3.27 -14.60
CA LEU A 312 -41.25 3.51 -15.61
C LEU A 312 -42.46 4.17 -14.92
N MET A 313 -43.09 5.16 -15.57
CA MET A 313 -44.35 5.76 -15.12
C MET A 313 -45.53 4.78 -15.27
N ASP A 314 -45.50 3.63 -14.60
CA ASP A 314 -46.68 2.78 -14.55
C ASP A 314 -47.69 3.37 -13.55
N ALA A 315 -48.82 3.76 -14.14
CA ALA A 315 -49.98 4.32 -13.50
C ALA A 315 -50.47 3.45 -12.34
N VAL A 316 -50.21 3.85 -11.09
CA VAL A 316 -51.11 3.88 -9.92
C VAL A 316 -50.33 4.50 -8.77
N ASN A 317 -50.55 5.80 -8.54
CA ASN A 317 -50.33 6.59 -7.32
C ASN A 317 -49.63 7.91 -7.64
N ARG A 318 -50.49 8.87 -8.01
CA ARG A 318 -50.31 10.27 -7.67
C ARG A 318 -50.15 10.35 -6.15
N ASP A 319 -48.93 10.54 -5.68
CA ASP A 319 -48.76 11.21 -4.40
C ASP A 319 -47.49 12.04 -4.38
N VAL A 320 -47.60 13.19 -3.74
CA VAL A 320 -46.56 14.22 -3.57
C VAL A 320 -45.38 13.69 -2.74
N SER A 321 -45.47 12.45 -2.24
CA SER A 321 -44.50 11.75 -1.40
C SER A 321 -43.26 11.23 -2.12
N GLY A 322 -43.22 11.13 -3.46
CA GLY A 322 -42.07 10.54 -4.15
C GLY A 322 -40.76 11.31 -3.96
N ALA A 323 -40.82 12.64 -3.96
CA ALA A 323 -39.66 13.52 -3.74
C ALA A 323 -39.20 13.51 -2.27
N ASP A 324 -40.14 13.56 -1.32
CA ASP A 324 -39.86 13.43 0.11
C ASP A 324 -39.32 12.04 0.46
N THR A 325 -39.83 10.98 -0.18
CA THR A 325 -39.33 9.60 -0.04
C THR A 325 -37.92 9.46 -0.60
N LEU A 326 -37.63 10.11 -1.74
CA LEU A 326 -36.28 10.20 -2.31
C LEU A 326 -35.34 10.90 -1.33
N HIS A 327 -35.71 12.07 -0.79
CA HIS A 327 -34.91 12.82 0.20
C HIS A 327 -34.71 12.07 1.52
N MET A 328 -35.74 11.42 2.06
CA MET A 328 -35.64 10.62 3.29
C MET A 328 -34.75 9.37 3.11
N LEU A 329 -34.82 8.74 1.93
CA LEU A 329 -33.99 7.58 1.62
C LEU A 329 -32.55 7.97 1.31
N GLU A 330 -32.37 9.15 0.71
CA GLU A 330 -31.10 9.84 0.49
C GLU A 330 -30.41 10.19 1.83
N GLU A 331 -31.16 10.74 2.79
CA GLU A 331 -30.69 10.95 4.17
C GLU A 331 -30.39 9.63 4.89
N SER A 332 -31.24 8.61 4.73
CA SER A 332 -31.00 7.27 5.33
C SER A 332 -29.76 6.60 4.77
N TYR A 333 -29.52 6.77 3.47
CA TYR A 333 -28.31 6.34 2.79
C TYR A 333 -27.09 7.04 3.40
N TRP A 334 -27.09 8.37 3.55
CA TRP A 334 -25.99 9.08 4.20
C TRP A 334 -25.86 8.76 5.67
N PHE A 335 -26.92 8.56 6.43
CA PHE A 335 -26.81 8.20 7.84
C PHE A 335 -26.12 6.84 8.00
N ALA A 336 -26.50 5.86 7.17
CA ALA A 336 -25.83 4.57 7.14
C ALA A 336 -24.39 4.66 6.60
N ARG A 337 -24.14 5.57 5.66
CA ARG A 337 -22.85 5.71 4.97
C ARG A 337 -21.85 6.58 5.73
N ALA A 338 -22.27 7.66 6.36
CA ALA A 338 -21.49 8.46 7.30
C ALA A 338 -21.02 7.60 8.47
N ARG A 339 -21.89 6.71 8.99
CA ARG A 339 -21.45 5.67 9.93
C ARG A 339 -20.39 4.76 9.30
N ALA A 340 -20.56 4.29 8.07
CA ALA A 340 -19.55 3.47 7.38
C ALA A 340 -18.22 4.20 7.05
N ASP A 341 -18.27 5.49 6.80
CA ASP A 341 -17.10 6.32 6.51
C ASP A 341 -16.39 6.76 7.79
N GLU A 342 -17.11 7.06 8.87
CA GLU A 342 -16.56 7.22 10.23
C GLU A 342 -15.86 5.93 10.69
N LEU A 343 -16.49 4.78 10.41
CA LEU A 343 -15.89 3.46 10.57
C LEU A 343 -14.61 3.28 9.73
N ARG A 344 -14.49 3.91 8.55
CA ARG A 344 -13.31 3.78 7.69
C ARG A 344 -12.22 4.80 8.00
N ASP A 345 -12.60 5.98 8.46
CA ASP A 345 -11.71 7.11 8.72
C ASP A 345 -10.96 6.96 10.06
N GLY A 346 -11.49 6.16 11.00
CA GLY A 346 -10.80 5.76 12.23
C GLY A 346 -9.56 4.87 12.03
N ASP A 347 -9.36 4.29 10.83
CA ASP A 347 -8.26 3.36 10.50
C ASP A 347 -7.17 3.99 9.60
N LYS A 348 -7.02 5.32 9.57
CA LYS A 348 -6.09 5.98 8.62
C LYS A 348 -4.62 5.79 8.97
N ASN A 349 -4.07 4.65 8.53
CA ASN A 349 -2.78 4.64 7.86
C ASN A 349 -2.91 5.48 6.57
N THR A 350 -2.19 6.58 6.46
CA THR A 350 -2.50 7.68 5.53
C THR A 350 -2.41 7.30 4.03
N LYS A 351 -3.03 8.12 3.16
CA LYS A 351 -3.01 8.01 1.67
C LYS A 351 -1.61 7.86 1.06
N TYR A 352 -0.60 8.42 1.72
CA TYR A 352 0.81 8.27 1.36
C TYR A 352 1.28 6.82 1.45
N PHE A 353 0.88 6.09 2.49
CA PHE A 353 1.28 4.70 2.70
C PHE A 353 0.60 3.75 1.73
N HIS A 354 -0.67 3.96 1.37
CA HIS A 354 -1.35 3.11 0.39
C HIS A 354 -0.87 3.32 -1.05
N HIS A 355 -0.52 4.55 -1.44
CA HIS A 355 0.09 4.81 -2.74
C HIS A 355 1.50 4.21 -2.81
N LYS A 356 2.29 4.34 -1.74
CA LYS A 356 3.59 3.70 -1.60
C LYS A 356 3.45 2.17 -1.62
N GLU A 357 2.47 1.60 -0.92
CA GLU A 357 2.19 0.17 -0.84
C GLU A 357 1.79 -0.41 -2.21
N ASN A 358 0.95 0.27 -2.99
CA ASN A 358 0.58 -0.20 -4.33
C ASN A 358 1.76 -0.12 -5.31
N GLN A 359 2.54 0.95 -5.27
CA GLN A 359 3.75 1.10 -6.08
C GLN A 359 4.81 0.05 -5.68
N CYS A 360 4.98 -0.20 -4.37
CA CYS A 360 5.81 -1.28 -3.85
C CYS A 360 5.26 -2.66 -4.24
N LYS A 361 3.95 -2.89 -4.27
CA LYS A 361 3.37 -4.19 -4.71
C LYS A 361 3.63 -4.47 -6.18
N ALA A 362 3.60 -3.45 -7.04
CA ALA A 362 3.95 -3.59 -8.45
C ALA A 362 5.45 -3.83 -8.65
N HIS A 363 6.29 -3.11 -7.91
CA HIS A 363 7.74 -3.24 -7.94
C HIS A 363 8.26 -4.55 -7.31
N ASN A 364 7.63 -5.00 -6.22
CA ASN A 364 8.06 -6.15 -5.41
C ASN A 364 7.38 -7.46 -5.82
N LYS A 365 6.65 -7.48 -6.95
CA LYS A 365 6.06 -8.72 -7.47
C LYS A 365 7.20 -9.61 -7.99
N ILE A 366 7.35 -10.78 -7.38
CA ILE A 366 8.33 -11.78 -7.83
C ILE A 366 7.75 -12.46 -9.07
N LYS A 367 8.28 -12.11 -10.25
CA LYS A 367 7.87 -12.69 -11.55
C LYS A 367 8.44 -14.08 -11.77
N GLY A 368 9.67 -14.30 -11.34
CA GLY A 368 10.41 -15.54 -11.48
C GLY A 368 11.75 -15.45 -10.74
N LEU A 369 12.41 -16.58 -10.54
CA LEU A 369 13.75 -16.68 -9.97
C LEU A 369 14.59 -17.62 -10.84
N TYR A 370 15.89 -17.35 -10.93
CA TYR A 370 16.84 -18.30 -11.50
C TYR A 370 17.17 -19.38 -10.47
N ASP A 371 17.25 -20.63 -10.92
CA ASP A 371 17.82 -21.71 -10.11
C ASP A 371 19.36 -21.73 -10.19
N GLU A 372 19.97 -22.67 -9.46
CA GLU A 372 21.43 -22.88 -9.40
C GLU A 372 22.08 -23.23 -10.76
N ASN A 373 21.29 -23.71 -11.73
CA ASN A 373 21.74 -24.02 -13.08
C ASN A 373 21.59 -22.83 -14.04
N GLY A 374 21.04 -21.70 -13.56
CA GLY A 374 20.75 -20.52 -14.36
C GLY A 374 19.43 -20.62 -15.14
N ASP A 375 18.56 -21.59 -14.82
CA ASP A 375 17.26 -21.71 -15.47
C ASP A 375 16.22 -20.82 -14.79
N TRP A 376 15.46 -20.08 -15.59
CA TRP A 376 14.39 -19.22 -15.12
C TRP A 376 13.14 -20.03 -14.71
N LYS A 377 12.68 -19.86 -13.47
CA LYS A 377 11.47 -20.49 -12.93
C LYS A 377 10.42 -19.45 -12.60
N GLU A 378 9.23 -19.61 -13.17
CA GLU A 378 8.06 -18.74 -12.92
C GLU A 378 6.94 -19.47 -12.17
N GLN A 379 7.00 -20.80 -12.14
CA GLN A 379 5.96 -21.59 -11.48
C GLN A 379 6.05 -21.43 -9.96
N ARG A 380 4.89 -21.31 -9.33
CA ARG A 380 4.77 -21.06 -7.89
C ARG A 380 5.52 -22.10 -7.04
N ALA A 381 5.34 -23.39 -7.34
CA ALA A 381 5.98 -24.45 -6.57
C ALA A 381 7.51 -24.36 -6.63
N ASP A 382 8.06 -23.95 -7.79
CA ASP A 382 9.49 -23.74 -7.95
C ASP A 382 9.97 -22.51 -7.17
N LEU A 383 9.21 -21.41 -7.17
CA LEU A 383 9.53 -20.22 -6.38
C LEU A 383 9.55 -20.50 -4.89
N GLU A 384 8.54 -21.21 -4.37
CA GLU A 384 8.46 -21.61 -2.96
C GLU A 384 9.64 -22.50 -2.56
N ARG A 385 10.01 -23.47 -3.41
CA ARG A 385 11.16 -24.34 -3.19
C ARG A 385 12.49 -23.58 -3.22
N LEU A 386 12.72 -22.74 -4.23
CA LEU A 386 13.96 -21.98 -4.39
C LEU A 386 14.19 -21.01 -3.23
N ILE A 387 13.16 -20.27 -2.83
CA ILE A 387 13.23 -19.34 -1.70
C ILE A 387 13.48 -20.09 -0.40
N SER A 388 12.75 -21.19 -0.15
CA SER A 388 12.93 -21.98 1.06
C SER A 388 14.35 -22.55 1.13
N ALA A 389 14.84 -23.19 0.07
CA ALA A 389 16.19 -23.76 0.03
C ALA A 389 17.29 -22.71 0.21
N TYR A 390 17.15 -21.53 -0.42
CA TYR A 390 18.09 -20.42 -0.26
C TYR A 390 18.16 -19.98 1.20
N PHE A 391 17.02 -19.75 1.86
CA PHE A 391 16.98 -19.27 3.24
C PHE A 391 17.32 -20.36 4.26
N GLU A 392 16.98 -21.63 4.00
CA GLU A 392 17.48 -22.76 4.81
C GLU A 392 19.00 -22.79 4.82
N CYS A 393 19.64 -22.67 3.65
CA CYS A 393 21.09 -22.60 3.55
C CYS A 393 21.63 -21.32 4.21
N LEU A 394 20.99 -20.16 4.01
CA LEU A 394 21.42 -18.89 4.59
C LEU A 394 21.32 -18.86 6.11
N PHE A 395 20.37 -19.60 6.70
CA PHE A 395 20.17 -19.70 8.15
C PHE A 395 20.73 -21.00 8.76
N ALA A 396 21.50 -21.77 7.99
CA ALA A 396 22.23 -22.93 8.47
C ALA A 396 23.58 -22.53 9.09
N THR A 397 23.86 -23.00 10.31
CA THR A 397 25.15 -22.77 10.99
C THR A 397 26.32 -23.32 10.17
N SER A 398 27.41 -22.56 10.14
CA SER A 398 28.70 -23.01 9.59
C SER A 398 29.55 -23.78 10.63
N SER A 399 29.03 -23.95 11.85
CA SER A 399 29.73 -24.55 12.99
C SER A 399 31.11 -23.91 13.24
N PRO A 400 31.16 -22.59 13.52
CA PRO A 400 32.42 -21.89 13.75
C PRO A 400 33.20 -22.49 14.93
N THR A 401 34.53 -22.44 14.85
CA THR A 401 35.46 -22.98 15.86
C THR A 401 36.42 -21.89 16.33
N GLY A 402 36.94 -21.98 17.56
CA GLY A 402 37.97 -21.07 18.07
C GLY A 402 37.48 -19.96 19.02
N PHE A 403 36.27 -20.11 19.59
CA PHE A 403 35.70 -19.20 20.60
C PHE A 403 36.65 -18.91 21.75
N GLN A 404 37.35 -19.94 22.26
CA GLN A 404 38.27 -19.79 23.39
C GLN A 404 39.34 -18.71 23.18
N GLY A 405 39.86 -18.56 21.95
CA GLY A 405 40.83 -17.53 21.61
C GLY A 405 40.20 -16.17 21.33
N ALA A 406 39.02 -16.12 20.73
CA ALA A 406 38.31 -14.85 20.48
C ALA A 406 37.80 -14.21 21.78
N MET A 407 37.50 -15.03 22.79
CA MET A 407 37.04 -14.63 24.12
C MET A 407 38.18 -14.61 25.15
N GLU A 408 39.43 -14.47 24.71
CA GLU A 408 40.58 -14.47 25.60
C GLU A 408 40.79 -13.05 26.17
N GLY A 409 40.51 -12.88 27.46
CA GLY A 409 40.64 -11.59 28.16
C GLY A 409 39.33 -10.81 28.33
N LEU A 410 38.18 -11.45 28.06
CA LEU A 410 36.90 -11.02 28.62
C LEU A 410 36.96 -11.21 30.14
N ASP A 411 36.66 -10.15 30.87
CA ASP A 411 36.58 -10.19 32.33
C ASP A 411 35.20 -10.72 32.73
N CYS A 412 35.13 -11.53 33.78
CA CYS A 412 33.85 -11.93 34.36
C CYS A 412 33.22 -10.70 35.03
N LEU A 413 32.25 -10.09 34.36
CA LEU A 413 31.58 -8.86 34.80
C LEU A 413 30.30 -9.16 35.60
N VAL A 414 29.74 -10.36 35.47
CA VAL A 414 28.52 -10.77 36.15
C VAL A 414 28.89 -11.42 37.48
N SER A 415 28.48 -10.79 38.59
CA SER A 415 28.69 -11.37 39.92
C SER A 415 27.63 -12.41 40.27
N ASP A 416 27.91 -13.24 41.29
CA ASP A 416 26.94 -14.22 41.78
C ASP A 416 25.64 -13.54 42.25
N GLU A 417 25.69 -12.34 42.84
CA GLU A 417 24.51 -11.58 43.23
C GLU A 417 23.68 -11.11 42.02
N MET A 418 24.35 -10.78 40.91
CA MET A 418 23.68 -10.45 39.65
C MET A 418 22.97 -11.69 39.10
N ASN A 419 23.60 -12.86 39.13
CA ASN A 419 22.97 -14.12 38.71
C ASN A 419 21.73 -14.46 39.53
N VAL A 420 21.77 -14.29 40.86
CA VAL A 420 20.58 -14.48 41.70
C VAL A 420 19.41 -13.62 41.22
N THR A 421 19.69 -12.39 40.81
CA THR A 421 18.67 -11.48 40.28
C THR A 421 18.20 -11.92 38.89
N LEU A 422 19.12 -12.28 37.99
CA LEU A 422 18.84 -12.70 36.61
C LEU A 422 18.08 -14.04 36.52
N ASP A 423 18.28 -14.93 37.49
CA ASP A 423 17.62 -16.23 37.58
C ASP A 423 16.21 -16.15 38.17
N THR A 424 15.86 -15.02 38.79
CA THR A 424 14.52 -14.80 39.34
C THR A 424 13.49 -14.81 38.20
N GLU A 425 12.30 -15.37 38.44
CA GLU A 425 11.22 -15.34 37.46
C GLU A 425 10.68 -13.90 37.31
N PRO A 426 10.47 -13.42 36.07
CA PRO A 426 9.92 -12.10 35.85
C PRO A 426 8.50 -11.99 36.41
N THR A 427 8.23 -10.89 37.08
CA THR A 427 6.92 -10.56 37.63
C THR A 427 5.94 -10.16 36.52
N GLY A 428 4.64 -10.27 36.79
CA GLY A 428 3.61 -9.82 35.84
C GLY A 428 3.71 -8.33 35.52
N GLU A 429 4.16 -7.51 36.49
CA GLU A 429 4.45 -6.09 36.33
C GLU A 429 5.60 -5.83 35.36
N GLU A 430 6.72 -6.57 35.48
CA GLU A 430 7.86 -6.45 34.56
C GLU A 430 7.48 -6.86 33.13
N VAL A 431 6.72 -7.96 32.98
CA VAL A 431 6.23 -8.40 31.66
C VAL A 431 5.32 -7.35 31.05
N LYS A 432 4.44 -6.74 31.85
CA LYS A 432 3.58 -5.65 31.40
C LYS A 432 4.41 -4.43 31.00
N GLU A 433 5.33 -3.99 31.83
CA GLU A 433 6.17 -2.83 31.52
C GLU A 433 6.94 -3.04 30.22
N ALA A 434 7.60 -4.19 30.06
CA ALA A 434 8.33 -4.54 28.84
C ALA A 434 7.43 -4.55 27.59
N LEU A 435 6.23 -5.11 27.67
CA LEU A 435 5.27 -5.14 26.57
C LEU A 435 4.83 -3.72 26.16
N PHE A 436 4.60 -2.84 27.13
CA PHE A 436 4.14 -1.46 26.89
C PHE A 436 5.26 -0.50 26.48
N GLN A 437 6.53 -0.87 26.64
CA GLN A 437 7.68 -0.17 26.04
C GLN A 437 7.81 -0.42 24.52
N MET A 438 7.14 -1.45 23.98
CA MET A 438 7.11 -1.70 22.53
C MET A 438 6.29 -0.63 21.80
N HIS A 439 6.69 -0.25 20.59
CA HIS A 439 5.99 0.77 19.81
C HIS A 439 4.55 0.33 19.47
N PRO A 440 3.49 1.10 19.78
CA PRO A 440 2.08 0.67 19.73
C PRO A 440 1.59 0.15 18.35
N ASN A 441 2.21 0.64 17.28
CA ASN A 441 1.87 0.30 15.89
C ASN A 441 2.87 -0.62 15.19
N LYS A 442 3.80 -1.25 15.92
CA LYS A 442 4.74 -2.24 15.37
C LYS A 442 4.46 -3.59 16.01
N ALA A 443 3.39 -4.23 15.55
CA ALA A 443 3.18 -5.64 15.86
C ALA A 443 4.12 -6.48 14.97
N PRO A 444 4.80 -7.51 15.52
CA PRO A 444 5.59 -8.47 14.74
C PRO A 444 4.65 -9.32 13.85
N GLY A 445 4.22 -8.77 12.72
CA GLY A 445 3.40 -9.43 11.71
C GLY A 445 4.17 -9.65 10.40
N PRO A 446 3.55 -10.30 9.40
CA PRO A 446 4.16 -10.60 8.10
C PRO A 446 4.42 -9.37 7.21
N ASP A 447 4.25 -8.16 7.74
CA ASP A 447 4.50 -6.89 7.06
C ASP A 447 5.60 -6.14 7.82
N ASP A 448 6.72 -5.98 7.12
CA ASP A 448 7.93 -5.24 7.51
C ASP A 448 8.82 -5.89 8.59
N ASN A 449 9.86 -6.60 8.15
CA ASN A 449 11.24 -6.50 8.66
C ASN A 449 12.18 -7.32 7.75
N ALA A 450 13.22 -6.70 7.21
CA ALA A 450 14.40 -7.44 6.75
C ALA A 450 15.08 -8.06 7.98
N MET A 451 15.80 -9.17 7.82
CA MET A 451 16.53 -9.81 8.90
C MET A 451 18.02 -9.50 8.77
N VAL A 452 18.69 -9.19 9.89
CA VAL A 452 20.15 -9.14 9.95
C VAL A 452 20.63 -10.53 10.33
N ALA A 453 21.30 -11.21 9.40
CA ALA A 453 21.88 -12.52 9.65
C ALA A 453 23.19 -12.36 10.45
N PHE A 454 23.22 -12.95 11.65
CA PHE A 454 24.43 -13.14 12.47
C PHE A 454 24.78 -14.63 12.46
N GLU A 455 25.95 -15.01 11.94
CA GLU A 455 26.24 -16.44 11.79
C GLU A 455 26.74 -17.11 13.10
N GLY A 456 27.15 -16.35 14.12
CA GLY A 456 27.83 -16.90 15.31
C GLY A 456 27.14 -16.73 16.67
N GLY A 457 26.00 -16.03 16.77
CA GLY A 457 25.38 -15.69 18.06
C GLY A 457 25.21 -16.89 18.99
N VAL A 458 24.62 -17.98 18.51
CA VAL A 458 24.32 -19.18 19.33
C VAL A 458 25.58 -19.82 19.95
N GLY A 459 26.71 -19.85 19.21
CA GLY A 459 27.98 -20.39 19.71
C GLY A 459 28.73 -19.42 20.61
N VAL A 460 28.64 -18.11 20.32
CA VAL A 460 29.21 -17.05 21.17
C VAL A 460 28.47 -16.97 22.52
N PHE A 461 27.15 -17.09 22.54
CA PHE A 461 26.36 -17.08 23.80
C PHE A 461 26.57 -18.36 24.61
N GLY A 462 26.56 -19.54 23.98
CA GLY A 462 26.76 -20.80 24.69
C GLY A 462 28.11 -20.92 25.42
N GLU A 463 29.22 -20.56 24.77
CA GLU A 463 30.56 -20.65 25.38
C GLU A 463 31.08 -19.32 25.99
N GLY A 464 30.55 -18.17 25.56
CA GLY A 464 30.98 -16.84 26.01
C GLY A 464 30.27 -16.37 27.26
N ASP A 465 28.96 -16.63 27.41
CA ASP A 465 28.22 -16.22 28.61
C ASP A 465 28.71 -16.99 29.86
N ALA A 466 29.19 -18.24 29.67
CA ALA A 466 29.86 -19.03 30.69
C ALA A 466 31.21 -18.44 31.15
N LYS A 467 31.85 -17.58 30.34
CA LYS A 467 33.07 -16.84 30.70
C LYS A 467 32.78 -15.46 31.28
N ASP A 468 31.71 -14.81 30.84
CA ASP A 468 31.26 -13.51 31.36
C ASP A 468 30.61 -13.62 32.75
N GLY A 469 30.29 -14.85 33.16
CA GLY A 469 29.84 -15.20 34.51
C GLY A 469 28.34 -15.47 34.61
N PHE A 470 27.61 -15.56 33.51
CA PHE A 470 26.17 -15.83 33.55
C PHE A 470 25.88 -17.27 33.99
N SER A 471 24.78 -17.47 34.71
CA SER A 471 24.31 -18.80 35.10
C SER A 471 23.81 -19.62 33.90
N ASP A 472 23.89 -20.95 34.00
CA ASP A 472 23.30 -21.86 33.01
C ASP A 472 21.78 -21.65 32.84
N VAL A 473 21.11 -21.18 33.90
CA VAL A 473 19.66 -20.90 33.89
C VAL A 473 19.37 -19.70 33.00
N TRP A 474 20.12 -18.61 33.16
CA TRP A 474 19.96 -17.41 32.34
C TRP A 474 20.31 -17.71 30.88
N VAL A 475 21.43 -18.38 30.62
CA VAL A 475 21.83 -18.80 29.27
C VAL A 475 20.75 -19.67 28.62
N GLY A 476 20.20 -20.63 29.37
CA GLY A 476 19.08 -21.46 28.92
C GLY A 476 17.86 -20.65 28.48
N ARG A 477 17.45 -19.64 29.28
CA ARG A 477 16.31 -18.76 28.94
C ARG A 477 16.55 -17.96 27.67
N ILE A 478 17.77 -17.44 27.47
CA ILE A 478 18.13 -16.73 26.24
C ILE A 478 18.09 -17.70 25.04
N MET A 479 18.63 -18.91 25.21
CA MET A 479 18.65 -19.92 24.16
C MET A 479 17.26 -20.43 23.77
N ASP A 480 16.32 -20.50 24.71
CA ASP A 480 14.91 -20.81 24.42
C ASP A 480 14.27 -19.73 23.53
N CYS A 481 14.58 -18.45 23.78
CA CYS A 481 14.13 -17.34 22.93
C CYS A 481 14.71 -17.40 21.51
N LEU A 482 15.96 -17.87 21.38
CA LEU A 482 16.67 -17.93 20.09
C LEU A 482 16.32 -19.18 19.26
N SER A 483 16.13 -20.32 19.91
CA SER A 483 15.95 -21.63 19.25
C SER A 483 14.50 -21.94 18.89
N SER A 484 13.52 -21.27 19.52
CA SER A 484 12.09 -21.48 19.27
C SER A 484 11.54 -20.72 18.05
N VAL A 485 12.38 -19.90 17.39
CA VAL A 485 11.97 -19.07 16.27
C VAL A 485 11.74 -19.93 15.02
N SER A 486 10.72 -19.59 14.24
CA SER A 486 10.52 -20.10 12.88
C SER A 486 10.13 -18.96 11.94
N PHE A 487 10.52 -19.09 10.67
CA PHE A 487 10.27 -18.11 9.64
C PHE A 487 9.38 -18.69 8.55
N ALA A 488 8.43 -17.90 8.06
CA ALA A 488 7.66 -18.20 6.87
C ALA A 488 7.81 -17.06 5.87
N PHE A 489 7.76 -17.36 4.57
CA PHE A 489 8.04 -16.38 3.54
C PHE A 489 6.76 -15.87 2.90
N LYS A 490 6.66 -14.55 2.75
CA LYS A 490 5.58 -13.94 2.00
C LYS A 490 5.96 -13.87 0.50
N ILE A 491 5.52 -14.86 -0.26
CA ILE A 491 5.78 -14.97 -1.71
C ILE A 491 4.55 -14.46 -2.45
N ASN A 492 4.65 -13.26 -3.00
CA ASN A 492 3.49 -12.50 -3.46
C ASN A 492 2.48 -12.38 -2.28
N PRO A 493 1.14 -12.30 -2.42
CA PRO A 493 0.27 -12.07 -1.25
C PRO A 493 0.10 -13.29 -0.33
N ARG A 494 0.84 -14.40 -0.53
CA ARG A 494 0.69 -15.65 0.21
C ARG A 494 1.90 -15.93 1.12
N ILE A 495 1.64 -16.52 2.28
CA ILE A 495 2.69 -17.04 3.15
C ILE A 495 2.94 -18.50 2.77
N SER A 496 4.20 -18.83 2.53
CA SER A 496 4.65 -20.15 2.08
C SER A 496 5.96 -20.54 2.77
N GLY A 497 6.15 -21.85 2.93
CA GLY A 497 7.34 -22.41 3.56
C GLY A 497 7.39 -22.22 5.09
N SER A 498 8.32 -22.93 5.72
CA SER A 498 8.72 -22.71 7.11
C SER A 498 10.18 -23.09 7.25
N VAL A 499 10.99 -22.23 7.84
CA VAL A 499 12.42 -22.45 8.10
C VAL A 499 12.70 -22.21 9.56
N ILE A 500 13.35 -23.19 10.21
CA ILE A 500 13.85 -23.04 11.57
C ILE A 500 15.31 -22.62 11.44
N PRO A 501 15.67 -21.37 11.79
CA PRO A 501 17.04 -20.93 11.74
C PRO A 501 17.89 -21.67 12.77
N THR A 502 19.14 -21.94 12.40
CA THR A 502 20.19 -22.38 13.34
C THR A 502 21.25 -21.30 13.56
N ARG A 503 21.09 -20.14 12.89
CA ARG A 503 21.86 -18.90 13.09
C ARG A 503 21.01 -17.68 12.73
N GLY A 504 21.44 -16.51 13.19
CA GLY A 504 20.81 -15.22 12.93
C GLY A 504 19.89 -14.75 14.06
N LEU A 505 19.79 -13.42 14.21
CA LEU A 505 18.88 -12.78 15.17
C LEU A 505 17.77 -12.07 14.41
N ARG A 506 16.57 -12.05 15.01
CA ARG A 506 15.42 -11.39 14.39
C ARG A 506 15.54 -9.88 14.53
N GLN A 507 15.67 -9.15 13.42
CA GLN A 507 15.63 -7.69 13.46
C GLN A 507 14.26 -7.19 13.97
N GLY A 508 14.29 -6.23 14.89
CA GLY A 508 13.09 -5.71 15.57
C GLY A 508 12.67 -6.50 16.80
N ASP A 509 13.38 -7.59 17.14
CA ASP A 509 13.28 -8.22 18.45
C ASP A 509 13.98 -7.34 19.51
N PRO A 510 13.29 -7.01 20.62
CA PRO A 510 13.87 -6.24 21.72
C PRO A 510 15.19 -6.80 22.27
N ILE A 511 15.43 -8.10 22.18
CA ILE A 511 16.65 -8.73 22.73
C ILE A 511 17.87 -8.56 21.81
N SER A 512 17.63 -8.46 20.50
CA SER A 512 18.70 -8.51 19.49
C SER A 512 19.77 -7.42 19.64
N PRO A 513 19.44 -6.14 19.97
CA PRO A 513 20.46 -5.11 20.20
C PRO A 513 21.38 -5.42 21.38
N TYR A 514 20.85 -6.01 22.45
CA TYR A 514 21.64 -6.36 23.63
C TYR A 514 22.60 -7.51 23.34
N LEU A 515 22.09 -8.54 22.66
CA LEU A 515 22.90 -9.67 22.18
C LEU A 515 24.00 -9.18 21.22
N PHE A 516 23.69 -8.24 20.34
CA PHE A 516 24.68 -7.63 19.45
C PHE A 516 25.80 -6.94 20.24
N LEU A 517 25.47 -6.18 21.28
CA LEU A 517 26.46 -5.51 22.13
C LEU A 517 27.36 -6.50 22.85
N LEU A 518 26.81 -7.58 23.40
CA LEU A 518 27.59 -8.66 24.04
C LEU A 518 28.57 -9.28 23.04
N CYS A 519 28.11 -9.60 21.82
CA CYS A 519 28.98 -10.10 20.76
C CYS A 519 30.04 -9.09 20.30
N ALA A 520 29.74 -7.79 20.29
CA ALA A 520 30.68 -6.74 19.90
C ALA A 520 31.74 -6.48 20.99
N ASP A 521 31.45 -6.79 22.25
CA ASP A 521 32.39 -6.61 23.35
C ASP A 521 33.61 -7.54 23.25
N ALA A 522 33.42 -8.75 22.70
CA ALA A 522 34.54 -9.64 22.36
C ALA A 522 35.52 -8.98 21.36
N PHE A 523 35.01 -8.25 20.36
CA PHE A 523 35.86 -7.52 19.39
C PHE A 523 36.61 -6.36 20.05
N SER A 524 35.90 -5.56 20.85
CA SER A 524 36.46 -4.46 21.66
C SER A 524 37.58 -4.98 22.58
N THR A 525 37.36 -6.13 23.21
CA THR A 525 38.30 -6.78 24.13
C THR A 525 39.56 -7.26 23.43
N LEU A 526 39.45 -7.86 22.23
CA LEU A 526 40.61 -8.25 21.43
C LEU A 526 41.49 -7.05 21.06
N ILE A 527 40.88 -5.93 20.65
CA ILE A 527 41.61 -4.68 20.36
C ILE A 527 42.21 -4.10 21.65
N GLY A 528 41.47 -4.12 22.75
CA GLY A 528 41.92 -3.67 24.07
C GLY A 528 43.14 -4.46 24.55
N LYS A 529 43.15 -5.79 24.39
CA LYS A 529 44.30 -6.66 24.69
C LYS A 529 45.52 -6.28 23.86
N ALA A 530 45.37 -6.17 22.54
CA ALA A 530 46.46 -5.75 21.67
C ALA A 530 46.99 -4.34 22.03
N ALA A 531 46.12 -3.44 22.48
CA ALA A 531 46.54 -2.13 22.97
C ALA A 531 47.32 -2.19 24.29
N ARG A 532 46.89 -3.02 25.25
CA ARG A 532 47.60 -3.26 26.53
C ARG A 532 48.98 -3.88 26.31
N GLU A 533 49.07 -4.82 25.36
CA GLU A 533 50.31 -5.48 24.95
C GLU A 533 51.20 -4.60 24.06
N LYS A 534 50.76 -3.37 23.73
CA LYS A 534 51.46 -2.40 22.87
C LYS A 534 51.68 -2.89 21.43
N LEU A 535 50.85 -3.83 20.98
CA LEU A 535 50.78 -4.25 19.58
C LEU A 535 50.02 -3.24 18.71
N ILE A 536 49.09 -2.48 19.31
CA ILE A 536 48.40 -1.34 18.69
C ILE A 536 48.53 -0.13 19.62
N HIS A 537 48.90 1.03 19.10
CA HIS A 537 49.15 2.21 19.95
C HIS A 537 47.99 3.19 20.06
N GLY A 538 47.02 3.14 19.14
CA GLY A 538 45.89 4.05 19.06
C GLY A 538 46.28 5.52 18.80
N ALA A 539 45.28 6.39 18.84
CA ALA A 539 45.43 7.84 18.65
C ALA A 539 45.36 8.60 19.97
N LYS A 540 46.08 9.73 20.06
CA LYS A 540 45.92 10.76 21.10
C LYS A 540 45.67 12.11 20.45
N VAL A 541 44.73 12.87 21.00
CA VAL A 541 44.41 14.22 20.52
C VAL A 541 45.43 15.25 21.03
N CYS A 542 45.83 15.15 22.30
CA CYS A 542 46.83 16.04 22.89
C CYS A 542 47.64 15.35 24.00
N ASN A 543 48.72 16.00 24.45
CA ASN A 543 49.50 15.52 25.59
C ASN A 543 48.63 15.53 26.85
N GLY A 544 48.55 14.37 27.52
CA GLY A 544 47.67 14.16 28.67
C GLY A 544 46.30 13.54 28.35
N ALA A 545 45.87 13.52 27.08
CA ALA A 545 44.63 12.85 26.68
C ALA A 545 44.74 11.32 26.75
N PRO A 546 43.62 10.61 27.00
CA PRO A 546 43.56 9.15 26.90
C PRO A 546 43.89 8.69 25.47
N ARG A 547 44.50 7.51 25.35
CA ARG A 547 44.68 6.82 24.05
C ARG A 547 43.36 6.16 23.68
N VAL A 548 42.93 6.37 22.44
CA VAL A 548 41.76 5.70 21.87
C VAL A 548 42.25 4.76 20.78
N SER A 549 41.99 3.46 20.93
CA SER A 549 42.32 2.44 19.91
C SER A 549 41.18 2.21 18.94
N HIS A 550 39.94 2.33 19.39
CA HIS A 550 38.75 2.14 18.56
C HIS A 550 37.54 2.92 19.09
N LEU A 551 36.57 3.17 18.20
CA LEU A 551 35.26 3.74 18.50
C LEU A 551 34.19 2.91 17.77
N CYS A 552 33.20 2.40 18.49
CA CYS A 552 32.09 1.65 17.93
C CYS A 552 30.83 2.50 17.90
N PHE A 553 30.17 2.55 16.74
CA PHE A 553 28.84 3.10 16.53
C PHE A 553 27.89 1.97 16.12
N SER A 554 26.59 2.28 15.94
CA SER A 554 25.57 1.27 15.60
C SER A 554 25.89 0.50 14.32
N ASP A 555 26.44 1.17 13.32
CA ASP A 555 26.66 0.62 11.98
C ASP A 555 28.12 0.71 11.51
N ASP A 556 28.95 1.50 12.21
CA ASP A 556 30.31 1.82 11.81
C ASP A 556 31.29 1.64 12.98
N SER A 557 32.51 1.19 12.69
CA SER A 557 33.61 1.14 13.66
C SER A 557 34.82 1.88 13.11
N ILE A 558 35.43 2.74 13.93
CA ILE A 558 36.65 3.47 13.59
C ILE A 558 37.80 2.89 14.40
N LEU A 559 38.83 2.41 13.71
CA LEU A 559 40.03 1.83 14.32
C LEU A 559 41.22 2.78 14.15
N PHE A 560 42.06 2.89 15.18
CA PHE A 560 43.25 3.74 15.19
C PHE A 560 44.53 2.91 15.39
N ALA A 561 45.46 3.04 14.46
CA ALA A 561 46.81 2.47 14.52
C ALA A 561 47.85 3.48 14.01
N ARG A 562 49.13 3.22 14.28
CA ARG A 562 50.24 3.97 13.66
C ARG A 562 50.41 3.60 12.19
N GLU A 563 51.08 4.48 11.45
CA GLU A 563 51.43 4.28 10.03
C GLU A 563 52.50 3.18 9.80
N ASN A 564 52.25 1.94 10.24
CA ASN A 564 53.16 0.83 9.95
C ASN A 564 52.40 -0.47 9.66
N VAL A 565 53.02 -1.30 8.81
CA VAL A 565 52.45 -2.56 8.34
C VAL A 565 52.20 -3.53 9.49
N GLN A 566 53.01 -3.47 10.56
CA GLN A 566 52.87 -4.36 11.70
C GLN A 566 51.55 -4.13 12.44
N GLU A 567 51.21 -2.88 12.81
CA GLU A 567 49.95 -2.58 13.50
C GLU A 567 48.74 -2.85 12.60
N CYS A 568 48.84 -2.56 11.29
CA CYS A 568 47.79 -2.88 10.32
C CYS A 568 47.56 -4.40 10.20
N SER A 569 48.63 -5.20 10.20
CA SER A 569 48.54 -6.67 10.19
C SER A 569 47.86 -7.20 11.44
N VAL A 570 48.19 -6.65 12.63
CA VAL A 570 47.55 -7.04 13.89
C VAL A 570 46.05 -6.72 13.88
N ILE A 571 45.64 -5.56 13.34
CA ILE A 571 44.22 -5.23 13.17
C ILE A 571 43.54 -6.23 12.23
N ALA A 572 44.16 -6.55 11.09
CA ALA A 572 43.61 -7.52 10.14
C ALA A 572 43.47 -8.91 10.78
N ASP A 573 44.44 -9.35 11.58
CA ASP A 573 44.40 -10.63 12.29
C ASP A 573 43.28 -10.65 13.35
N ILE A 574 43.07 -9.57 14.09
CA ILE A 574 41.97 -9.45 15.05
C ILE A 574 40.62 -9.50 14.33
N ILE A 575 40.46 -8.76 13.23
CA ILE A 575 39.26 -8.79 12.40
C ILE A 575 39.01 -10.23 11.95
N ASN A 576 39.96 -10.86 11.26
CA ASN A 576 39.84 -12.24 10.78
C ASN A 576 39.48 -13.23 11.90
N LYS A 577 40.05 -13.07 13.10
CA LYS A 577 39.74 -13.91 14.26
C LYS A 577 38.31 -13.70 14.74
N TYR A 578 37.86 -12.45 14.79
CA TYR A 578 36.49 -12.11 15.15
C TYR A 578 35.49 -12.61 14.11
N GLU A 579 35.72 -12.34 12.82
CA GLU A 579 34.86 -12.77 11.71
C GLU A 579 34.64 -14.29 11.71
N ARG A 580 35.69 -15.09 11.96
CA ARG A 580 35.59 -16.55 12.02
C ARG A 580 34.68 -17.07 13.13
N VAL A 581 34.54 -16.33 14.22
CA VAL A 581 33.83 -16.78 15.42
C VAL A 581 32.44 -16.17 15.49
N SER A 582 32.31 -14.88 15.21
CA SER A 582 31.03 -14.16 15.20
C SER A 582 30.26 -14.35 13.89
N GLY A 583 30.96 -14.66 12.80
CA GLY A 583 30.42 -14.67 11.45
C GLY A 583 30.00 -13.31 10.92
N GLN A 584 30.36 -12.22 11.61
CA GLN A 584 30.22 -10.87 11.08
C GLN A 584 31.36 -10.63 10.09
N ASN A 585 31.05 -10.21 8.87
CA ASN A 585 32.07 -9.90 7.86
C ASN A 585 32.19 -8.39 7.67
N VAL A 586 33.42 -7.90 7.56
CA VAL A 586 33.73 -6.52 7.20
C VAL A 586 33.32 -6.30 5.75
N ASN A 587 32.50 -5.27 5.54
CA ASN A 587 32.14 -4.87 4.19
C ASN A 587 33.26 -4.05 3.56
N LEU A 588 34.18 -4.73 2.87
CA LEU A 588 35.34 -4.11 2.21
C LEU A 588 34.96 -3.00 1.22
N SER A 589 33.77 -3.04 0.61
CA SER A 589 33.30 -1.99 -0.31
C SER A 589 32.92 -0.69 0.39
N LYS A 590 32.68 -0.75 1.70
CA LYS A 590 32.34 0.40 2.55
C LYS A 590 33.49 0.77 3.50
N THR A 591 34.58 0.01 3.51
CA THR A 591 35.75 0.29 4.35
C THR A 591 36.58 1.40 3.73
N GLU A 592 36.87 2.43 4.52
CA GLU A 592 37.77 3.51 4.15
C GLU A 592 38.97 3.56 5.08
N VAL A 593 40.15 3.86 4.53
CA VAL A 593 41.38 4.05 5.30
C VAL A 593 41.87 5.47 5.11
N ALA A 594 41.96 6.21 6.21
CA ALA A 594 42.45 7.59 6.21
C ALA A 594 43.84 7.68 6.85
N PHE A 595 44.78 8.28 6.13
CA PHE A 595 46.16 8.46 6.59
C PHE A 595 46.43 9.90 7.02
N SER A 596 47.34 10.10 7.96
CA SER A 596 47.80 11.44 8.35
C SER A 596 48.49 12.15 7.18
N LYS A 597 48.49 13.50 7.19
CA LYS A 597 49.10 14.33 6.12
C LYS A 597 50.61 14.08 5.91
N ARG A 598 51.28 13.39 6.84
CA ARG A 598 52.73 13.16 6.81
C ARG A 598 53.14 11.78 6.30
N VAL A 599 52.18 10.89 6.01
CA VAL A 599 52.46 9.55 5.46
C VAL A 599 52.72 9.66 3.96
N SER A 600 53.83 9.10 3.48
CA SER A 600 54.21 9.15 2.06
C SER A 600 53.33 8.24 1.20
N THR A 601 53.22 8.49 -0.11
CA THR A 601 52.42 7.65 -1.03
C THR A 601 52.99 6.23 -1.18
N CYS A 602 54.26 6.01 -0.85
CA CYS A 602 54.88 4.68 -0.89
C CYS A 602 54.56 3.83 0.35
N GLU A 603 54.21 4.48 1.46
CA GLU A 603 53.85 3.83 2.73
C GLU A 603 52.34 3.61 2.89
N LYS A 604 51.52 4.29 2.08
CA LYS A 604 50.08 4.06 1.93
C LYS A 604 49.86 2.91 0.96
#